data_AF-A0A242JXF6-F1
#
_entry.id   AF-A0A242JXF6-F1
#
_cell.length_a   1.000
_cell.length_b   1.000
_cell.length_c   1.000
_cell.angle_alpha   90.00
_cell.angle_beta   90.00
_cell.angle_gamma   90.00
#
_symmetry.space_group_name_H-M   'P 1'
#
loop_
_entity.id
_entity.type
_entity.pdbx_description
1 polymer ?
#
loop_
_entity_poly.entity_id
_entity_poly.type
_entity_poly.pdbx_seq_one_letter_code
_entity_poly.pdbx_strand_id
1 'polypeptide(L)'
;MLKKRLLPIMCLLCILTFAGCGVSTNTEEANTKDTTTSLLTDPYSDEQFLLGTYVRIRVYDKDKEEALKPAFDRVKELGDKITINQSGSEIDEINQQAGIKPVKVSDDVYTLLKKAYEYS
;
A
#
# COMPACT_ATOMS: atom_id res chain seq x y z
N MET A 1 58.90 -29.66 -15.71
CA MET A 1 58.31 -28.91 -16.85
C MET A 1 56.78 -28.73 -16.76
N LEU A 2 56.15 -28.94 -15.60
CA LEU A 2 54.68 -28.90 -15.44
C LEU A 2 54.11 -27.51 -15.10
N LYS A 3 54.91 -26.56 -14.57
CA LYS A 3 54.41 -25.25 -14.12
C LYS A 3 54.07 -24.26 -15.24
N LYS A 4 54.65 -24.40 -16.44
CA LYS A 4 54.40 -23.50 -17.59
C LYS A 4 53.19 -23.90 -18.44
N ARG A 5 52.61 -25.10 -18.21
CA ARG A 5 51.41 -25.58 -18.90
C ARG A 5 50.11 -25.44 -18.09
N LEU A 6 50.20 -25.14 -16.79
CA LEU A 6 49.03 -24.83 -15.94
C LEU A 6 48.50 -23.40 -16.12
N LEU A 7 49.33 -22.47 -16.57
CA LEU A 7 48.96 -21.05 -16.72
C LEU A 7 47.85 -20.80 -17.76
N PRO A 8 47.85 -21.41 -18.97
CA PRO A 8 46.73 -21.24 -19.91
C PRO A 8 45.47 -22.01 -19.50
N ILE A 9 45.60 -23.09 -18.72
CA ILE A 9 44.46 -23.90 -18.26
C ILE A 9 43.71 -23.18 -17.12
N MET A 10 44.43 -22.45 -16.26
CA MET A 10 43.82 -21.63 -15.20
C MET A 10 43.12 -20.38 -15.76
N CYS A 11 43.60 -19.80 -16.86
CA CYS A 11 42.91 -18.70 -17.55
C CYS A 11 41.63 -19.13 -18.28
N LEU A 12 41.56 -20.36 -18.79
CA LEU A 12 40.35 -20.88 -19.46
C LEU A 12 39.23 -21.24 -18.48
N LEU A 13 39.59 -21.62 -17.24
CA LEU A 13 38.63 -21.95 -16.18
C LEU A 13 37.98 -20.71 -15.54
N CYS A 14 38.67 -19.56 -15.53
CA CYS A 14 38.14 -18.30 -15.00
C CYS A 14 37.11 -17.61 -15.92
N ILE A 15 37.05 -17.97 -17.20
CA ILE A 15 36.08 -17.39 -18.15
C ILE A 15 34.68 -18.01 -17.98
N LEU A 16 34.59 -19.22 -17.39
CA LEU A 16 33.33 -19.93 -17.16
C LEU A 16 32.55 -19.44 -15.92
N THR A 17 33.17 -18.66 -15.03
CA THR A 17 32.53 -18.20 -13.78
C THR A 17 31.96 -16.78 -13.86
N PHE A 18 31.95 -16.14 -15.04
CA PHE A 18 31.36 -14.82 -15.24
C PHE A 18 29.94 -14.84 -15.86
N ALA A 19 29.34 -16.01 -16.10
CA ALA A 19 27.90 -16.14 -16.36
C ALA A 19 27.11 -16.14 -15.04
N GLY A 20 27.28 -15.09 -14.24
CA GLY A 20 26.57 -14.86 -12.99
C GLY A 20 25.71 -13.62 -13.11
N CYS A 21 24.55 -13.74 -13.77
CA CYS A 21 23.30 -13.02 -13.48
C CYS A 21 22.27 -13.38 -14.56
N GLY A 22 21.31 -14.20 -14.16
CA GLY A 22 20.12 -14.53 -14.92
C GLY A 22 19.15 -15.18 -13.98
N VAL A 23 18.68 -14.44 -12.97
CA VAL A 23 17.55 -14.88 -12.14
C VAL A 23 16.32 -14.86 -13.07
N SER A 24 16.00 -16.01 -13.63
CA SER A 24 14.70 -16.26 -14.23
C SER A 24 13.85 -16.82 -13.09
N THR A 25 13.03 -15.97 -12.47
CA THR A 25 11.96 -16.42 -11.59
C THR A 25 10.92 -17.12 -12.46
N ASN A 26 11.10 -18.42 -12.68
CA ASN A 26 9.97 -19.31 -12.91
C ASN A 26 9.27 -19.44 -11.56
N THR A 27 8.29 -18.57 -11.30
CA THR A 27 7.29 -18.86 -10.29
C THR A 27 6.20 -19.66 -10.98
N GLU A 28 6.18 -20.93 -10.63
CA GLU A 28 5.14 -21.89 -10.97
C GLU A 28 3.75 -21.41 -10.50
N GLU A 29 2.78 -21.85 -11.27
CA GLU A 29 1.36 -21.54 -11.21
C GLU A 29 0.73 -21.89 -9.85
N ALA A 30 0.07 -20.92 -9.24
CA ALA A 30 -1.10 -21.19 -8.41
C ALA A 30 -2.35 -20.97 -9.28
N ASN A 31 -2.90 -22.07 -9.76
CA ASN A 31 -4.15 -22.11 -10.52
C ASN A 31 -5.32 -21.79 -9.57
N THR A 32 -6.00 -20.67 -9.78
CA THR A 32 -7.40 -20.47 -9.37
C THR A 32 -8.03 -19.49 -10.36
N LYS A 33 -9.10 -19.93 -11.04
CA LYS A 33 -9.97 -19.11 -11.88
C LYS A 33 -10.24 -17.73 -11.27
N ASP A 34 -10.10 -16.65 -12.04
CA ASP A 34 -11.13 -15.61 -12.27
C ASP A 34 -10.54 -14.29 -12.77
N THR A 35 -11.02 -13.85 -13.93
CA THR A 35 -10.88 -12.51 -14.56
C THR A 35 -9.47 -12.04 -14.92
N THR A 36 -9.30 -11.61 -16.17
CA THR A 36 -8.04 -11.14 -16.79
C THR A 36 -7.57 -9.80 -16.20
N THR A 37 -7.11 -9.77 -14.96
CA THR A 37 -6.56 -8.55 -14.33
C THR A 37 -5.07 -8.43 -14.69
N SER A 38 -4.74 -7.48 -15.57
CA SER A 38 -3.36 -7.20 -15.97
C SER A 38 -2.72 -6.29 -14.92
N LEU A 39 -1.69 -6.76 -14.23
CA LEU A 39 -0.97 -5.96 -13.24
C LEU A 39 0.23 -5.21 -13.86
N LEU A 40 0.42 -3.96 -13.47
CA LEU A 40 1.56 -3.13 -13.83
C LEU A 40 2.77 -3.44 -12.93
N THR A 41 3.98 -3.39 -13.50
CA THR A 41 5.23 -3.45 -12.71
C THR A 41 5.50 -2.11 -12.01
N ASP A 42 5.16 -1.00 -12.67
CA ASP A 42 5.22 0.35 -12.09
C ASP A 42 3.78 0.87 -11.89
N PRO A 43 3.34 1.11 -10.65
CA PRO A 43 1.95 1.47 -10.37
C PRO A 43 1.68 2.94 -10.65
N TYR A 44 0.41 3.26 -10.93
CA TYR A 44 -0.06 4.63 -10.75
C TYR A 44 0.08 5.01 -9.28
N SER A 45 0.67 6.15 -8.97
CA SER A 45 0.87 6.58 -7.58
C SER A 45 0.66 8.07 -7.42
N ASP A 46 -0.02 8.44 -6.34
CA ASP A 46 -0.12 9.82 -5.89
C ASP A 46 0.09 9.88 -4.36
N GLU A 47 0.54 11.02 -3.86
CA GLU A 47 0.84 11.27 -2.45
C GLU A 47 0.32 12.65 -2.05
N GLN A 48 -0.49 12.70 -0.98
CA GLN A 48 -1.10 13.93 -0.49
C GLN A 48 -0.86 14.07 1.02
N PHE A 49 -0.65 15.31 1.50
CA PHE A 49 -0.59 15.59 2.92
C PHE A 49 -2.00 15.69 3.49
N LEU A 50 -2.44 14.64 4.20
CA LEU A 50 -3.79 14.48 4.74
C LEU A 50 -3.70 13.95 6.17
N LEU A 51 -4.66 14.34 7.02
CA LEU A 51 -4.74 13.85 8.40
C LEU A 51 -3.45 14.06 9.22
N GLY A 52 -2.69 15.13 8.92
CA GLY A 52 -1.43 15.45 9.61
C GLY A 52 -0.22 14.61 9.18
N THR A 53 -0.30 13.85 8.09
CA THR A 53 0.82 13.06 7.56
C THR A 53 0.76 12.95 6.02
N TYR A 54 1.76 12.32 5.42
CA TYR A 54 1.74 11.97 4.00
C TYR A 54 1.02 10.63 3.79
N VAL A 55 -0.04 10.65 2.98
CA VAL A 55 -0.79 9.48 2.55
C VAL A 55 -0.45 9.21 1.09
N ARG A 56 0.11 8.03 0.82
CA ARG A 56 0.45 7.58 -0.54
C ARG A 56 -0.43 6.41 -0.94
N ILE A 57 -1.05 6.51 -2.11
CA ILE A 57 -1.85 5.45 -2.70
C ILE A 57 -1.17 4.97 -3.98
N ARG A 58 -1.18 3.65 -4.21
CA ARG A 58 -0.62 2.99 -5.39
C ARG A 58 -1.65 2.05 -5.99
N VAL A 59 -1.86 2.15 -7.31
CA VAL A 59 -2.77 1.29 -8.06
C VAL A 59 -1.95 0.50 -9.09
N TYR A 60 -1.94 -0.83 -8.91
CA TYR A 60 -1.23 -1.76 -9.78
C TYR A 60 -2.11 -2.31 -10.91
N ASP A 61 -3.43 -2.20 -10.78
CA ASP A 61 -4.33 -2.70 -11.83
C ASP A 61 -4.26 -1.79 -13.05
N LYS A 62 -4.06 -2.39 -14.21
CA LYS A 62 -3.88 -1.68 -15.47
C LYS A 62 -5.18 -0.97 -15.85
N ASP A 63 -5.05 0.25 -16.38
CA ASP A 63 -6.18 1.09 -16.80
C ASP A 63 -7.16 1.41 -15.65
N LYS A 64 -6.65 1.48 -14.41
CA LYS A 64 -7.40 1.83 -13.18
C LYS A 64 -6.86 3.04 -12.41
N GLU A 65 -6.09 3.90 -13.06
CA GLU A 65 -5.57 5.13 -12.47
C GLU A 65 -6.69 5.99 -11.84
N GLU A 66 -7.88 5.98 -12.44
CA GLU A 66 -9.04 6.74 -11.99
C GLU A 66 -9.48 6.40 -10.55
N ALA A 67 -9.06 5.25 -10.01
CA ALA A 67 -9.35 4.86 -8.63
C ALA A 67 -8.59 5.72 -7.59
N LEU A 68 -7.53 6.42 -7.96
CA LEU A 68 -6.76 7.29 -7.06
C LEU A 68 -7.65 8.41 -6.48
N LYS A 69 -8.41 9.10 -7.34
CA LYS A 69 -9.25 10.22 -6.93
C LYS A 69 -10.31 9.84 -5.89
N PRO A 70 -11.21 8.86 -6.12
CA PRO A 70 -12.21 8.48 -5.13
C PRO A 70 -11.58 7.92 -3.85
N ALA A 71 -10.39 7.29 -3.93
CA ALA A 71 -9.69 6.84 -2.74
C ALA A 71 -9.25 8.02 -1.85
N PHE A 72 -8.65 9.07 -2.43
CA PHE A 72 -8.31 10.27 -1.67
C PHE A 72 -9.52 11.06 -1.19
N ASP A 73 -10.57 11.18 -2.01
CA ASP A 73 -11.82 11.82 -1.61
C ASP A 73 -12.41 11.12 -0.38
N ARG A 74 -12.36 9.77 -0.35
CA ARG A 74 -12.83 8.99 0.79
C ARG A 74 -11.98 9.20 2.04
N VAL A 75 -10.66 9.27 1.91
CA VAL A 75 -9.77 9.58 3.04
C VAL A 75 -10.08 10.96 3.63
N LYS A 76 -10.32 11.97 2.78
CA LYS A 76 -10.70 13.32 3.20
C LYS A 76 -12.04 13.33 3.91
N GLU A 77 -13.07 12.73 3.30
CA GLU A 77 -14.41 12.65 3.87
C GLU A 77 -14.40 12.00 5.27
N LEU A 78 -13.70 10.89 5.43
CA LEU A 78 -13.56 10.24 6.73
C LEU A 78 -12.78 11.10 7.72
N GLY A 79 -11.71 11.75 7.25
CA GLY A 79 -10.92 12.71 8.01
C GLY A 79 -11.74 13.84 8.62
N ASP A 80 -12.58 14.47 7.80
CA ASP A 80 -13.42 15.59 8.19
C ASP A 80 -14.44 15.17 9.27
N LYS A 81 -14.93 13.92 9.23
CA LYS A 81 -15.85 13.38 10.25
C LYS A 81 -15.18 13.08 11.59
N ILE A 82 -13.88 12.76 11.61
CA ILE A 82 -13.19 12.26 12.81
C ILE A 82 -12.14 13.21 13.40
N THR A 83 -11.80 14.28 12.68
CA THR A 83 -10.79 15.24 13.12
C THR A 83 -11.19 15.93 14.42
N ILE A 84 -10.21 16.15 15.29
CA ILE A 84 -10.34 16.95 16.52
C ILE A 84 -9.62 18.30 16.41
N ASN A 85 -8.95 18.54 15.28
CA ASN A 85 -8.11 19.72 15.05
C ASN A 85 -8.83 20.80 14.25
N GLN A 86 -10.05 20.53 13.80
CA GLN A 86 -10.90 21.43 13.03
C GLN A 86 -12.34 21.27 13.52
N SER A 87 -13.10 22.36 13.52
CA SER A 87 -14.48 22.35 13.99
C SER A 87 -15.43 21.69 12.99
N GLY A 88 -16.43 21.00 13.50
CA GLY A 88 -17.59 20.52 12.73
C GLY A 88 -17.54 19.03 12.40
N SER A 89 -16.62 18.30 13.02
CA SER A 89 -16.59 16.84 12.92
C SER A 89 -17.71 16.20 13.74
N GLU A 90 -18.04 14.94 13.46
CA GLU A 90 -19.00 14.19 14.28
C GLU A 90 -18.44 13.94 15.69
N ILE A 91 -17.12 13.84 15.82
CA ILE A 91 -16.42 13.72 17.11
C ILE A 91 -16.55 15.00 17.93
N ASP A 92 -16.50 16.19 17.30
CA ASP A 92 -16.76 17.45 17.98
C ASP A 92 -18.18 17.51 18.55
N GLU A 93 -19.18 17.06 17.78
CA GLU A 93 -20.57 17.02 18.25
C GLU A 93 -20.72 16.09 19.46
N ILE A 94 -20.10 14.90 19.41
CA ILE A 94 -20.06 13.98 20.56
C ILE A 94 -19.45 14.67 21.78
N ASN A 95 -18.29 15.31 21.62
CA ASN A 95 -17.60 15.99 22.71
C ASN A 95 -18.42 17.14 23.31
N GLN A 96 -19.11 17.92 22.48
CA GLN A 96 -19.97 19.02 22.92
C GLN A 96 -21.23 18.54 23.67
N GLN A 97 -21.71 17.33 23.40
CA GLN A 97 -22.88 16.73 24.06
C GLN A 97 -22.51 15.75 25.19
N ALA A 98 -21.23 15.71 25.58
CA ALA A 98 -20.74 14.82 26.63
C ALA A 98 -21.50 15.02 27.95
N GLY A 99 -22.13 13.96 28.44
CA GLY A 99 -22.94 13.98 29.66
C GLY A 99 -24.32 14.65 29.53
N ILE A 100 -24.72 15.09 28.33
CA ILE A 100 -26.00 15.78 28.08
C ILE A 100 -27.00 14.84 27.41
N LYS A 101 -26.70 14.34 26.21
CA LYS A 101 -27.60 13.47 25.44
C LYS A 101 -26.83 12.61 24.42
N PRO A 102 -27.43 11.50 23.93
CA PRO A 102 -26.87 10.74 22.84
C PRO A 102 -26.79 11.56 21.54
N VAL A 103 -25.74 11.32 20.76
CA VAL A 103 -25.52 11.93 19.43
C VAL A 103 -25.65 10.84 18.37
N LYS A 104 -26.39 11.13 17.29
CA LYS A 104 -26.45 10.25 16.13
C LYS A 104 -25.25 10.54 15.24
N VAL A 105 -24.51 9.50 14.90
CA VAL A 105 -23.34 9.57 14.00
C VAL A 105 -23.58 8.73 12.75
N SER A 106 -22.71 8.88 11.76
CA SER A 106 -22.68 8.03 10.58
C SER A 106 -22.24 6.60 10.92
N ASP A 107 -22.60 5.66 10.05
CA ASP A 107 -22.29 4.23 10.25
C ASP A 107 -20.78 3.96 10.31
N ASP A 108 -19.99 4.72 9.54
CA ASP A 108 -18.52 4.67 9.56
C ASP A 108 -17.96 5.06 10.94
N VAL A 109 -18.41 6.19 11.47
CA VAL A 109 -17.98 6.71 12.78
C VAL A 109 -18.47 5.80 13.91
N TYR A 110 -19.70 5.29 13.83
CA TYR A 110 -20.21 4.33 14.81
C TYR A 110 -19.36 3.05 14.86
N THR A 111 -19.03 2.50 13.69
CA THR A 111 -18.18 1.30 13.57
C THR A 111 -16.79 1.55 14.16
N LEU A 112 -16.19 2.70 13.86
CA LEU A 112 -14.90 3.12 14.41
C LEU A 112 -14.95 3.24 15.94
N LEU A 113 -15.93 3.95 16.49
CA LEU A 113 -16.08 4.17 17.94
C LEU A 113 -16.31 2.86 18.69
N LYS A 114 -17.16 1.99 18.14
CA LYS A 114 -17.39 0.66 18.71
C LYS A 114 -16.09 -0.13 18.76
N LYS A 115 -15.30 -0.11 17.67
CA LYS A 115 -14.01 -0.81 17.63
C LYS A 115 -12.99 -0.21 18.59
N ALA A 116 -12.93 1.12 18.70
CA ALA A 116 -12.05 1.80 19.64
C ALA A 116 -12.38 1.45 21.10
N TYR A 117 -13.68 1.37 21.44
CA TYR A 117 -14.14 0.97 22.77
C TYR A 117 -13.79 -0.49 23.11
N GLU A 118 -13.77 -1.40 22.13
CA GLU A 118 -13.33 -2.78 22.36
C GLU A 118 -11.85 -2.88 22.82
N TYR A 119 -11.03 -1.87 22.54
CA TYR A 119 -9.60 -1.85 22.90
C TYR A 119 -9.28 -1.04 24.17
N SER A 120 -10.27 -0.38 24.78
CA SER A 120 -10.11 0.43 25.99
C SER A 120 -10.67 -0.26 27.22
#